data_AF-A0A4Y3TWP0-F1
#
_entry.id   AF-A0A4Y3TWP0-F1
#
_cell.length_a   1.000
_cell.length_b   1.000
_cell.length_c   1.000
_cell.angle_alpha   90.00
_cell.angle_beta   90.00
_cell.angle_gamma   90.00
#
_symmetry.space_group_name_H-M   'P 1'
#
loop_
_entity.id
_entity.type
_entity.pdbx_description
1 polymer ?
#
loop_
_entity_poly.entity_id
_entity_poly.type
_entity_poly.pdbx_seq_one_letter_code
_entity_poly.pdbx_strand_id
1 'polypeptide(L)'
;MPQPAAEHSPATFPMFGLDFSVLSEQDIASMVATTLRTPAQGVGLIITPNIQHISLLRQNPALLQACKHAALLTCDGFPLYYYAKWRGEPAQGRVTGRGIVAKLIAQPALLAHHRLFMVLDSDQTVRIARDWAARHGLADRLDCAVPAMGFDKRPADMEALARQIARHGTTLLFMGVGAPRSEIFVDQYRAILPPCWALCIGQGLLIAFGCVPTPHRLVEHFNLEWLWRIVLEPKRMFGRYACSARGFICAVIRDLVHRD
;
A
#
# COMPACT_ATOMS: atom_id res chain seq x y z
N MET A 1 -13.61 19.76 28.86
CA MET A 1 -12.73 19.67 27.68
C MET A 1 -12.35 18.22 27.51
N PRO A 2 -12.64 17.56 26.38
CA PRO A 2 -12.18 16.20 26.16
C PRO A 2 -10.65 16.20 26.07
N GLN A 3 -10.00 15.33 26.85
CA GLN A 3 -8.56 15.08 26.79
C GLN A 3 -8.16 14.67 25.37
N PRO A 4 -6.99 15.09 24.85
CA PRO A 4 -6.46 14.51 23.63
C PRO A 4 -6.25 13.01 23.87
N ALA A 5 -6.84 12.19 23.00
CA ALA A 5 -6.63 10.74 23.02
C ALA A 5 -5.12 10.47 22.93
N ALA A 6 -4.57 9.79 23.93
CA ALA A 6 -3.17 9.38 23.91
C ALA A 6 -2.92 8.54 22.66
N GLU A 7 -2.05 9.03 21.76
CA GLU A 7 -1.57 8.34 20.56
C GLU A 7 -0.83 7.07 20.98
N HIS A 8 -1.56 5.97 21.16
CA HIS A 8 -0.95 4.65 21.18
C HIS A 8 -0.53 4.36 19.75
N SER A 9 0.76 4.57 19.46
CA SER A 9 1.36 4.02 18.26
C SER A 9 1.03 2.53 18.21
N PRO A 10 0.47 2.03 17.10
CA PRO A 10 0.03 0.64 17.02
C PRO A 10 1.22 -0.28 17.28
N ALA A 11 1.00 -1.36 18.02
CA ALA A 11 2.07 -2.28 18.37
C ALA A 11 2.78 -2.80 17.10
N THR A 12 4.12 -2.83 17.16
CA THR A 12 4.99 -3.27 16.08
C THR A 12 5.92 -4.40 16.52
N PHE A 13 6.54 -5.06 15.54
CA PHE A 13 7.60 -6.03 15.74
C PHE A 13 8.73 -5.82 14.70
N PRO A 14 10.00 -6.02 15.08
CA PRO A 14 11.13 -5.74 14.21
C PRO A 14 11.39 -6.89 13.22
N MET A 15 11.62 -6.54 11.95
CA MET A 15 12.00 -7.50 10.91
C MET A 15 12.70 -6.76 9.76
N PHE A 16 13.81 -7.30 9.25
CA PHE A 16 14.64 -6.66 8.22
C PHE A 16 15.13 -5.25 8.57
N GLY A 17 15.29 -4.94 9.85
CA GLY A 17 15.62 -3.60 10.34
C GLY A 17 14.51 -2.55 10.14
N LEU A 18 13.26 -3.02 10.10
CA LEU A 18 12.03 -2.21 9.97
C LEU A 18 10.99 -2.68 10.99
N ASP A 19 10.05 -1.80 11.35
CA ASP A 19 8.99 -2.09 12.32
C ASP A 19 7.66 -2.43 11.62
N PHE A 20 7.24 -3.69 11.71
CA PHE A 20 6.02 -4.21 11.12
C PHE A 20 4.85 -4.15 12.10
N SER A 21 3.69 -3.73 11.63
CA SER A 21 2.47 -3.61 12.41
C SER A 21 1.81 -4.96 12.70
N VAL A 22 1.25 -5.11 13.90
CA VAL A 22 0.41 -6.28 14.26
C VAL A 22 -1.03 -6.18 13.77
N LEU A 23 -1.43 -5.04 13.21
CA LEU A 23 -2.82 -4.77 12.86
C LEU A 23 -3.32 -5.66 11.73
N SER A 24 -4.58 -6.09 11.81
CA SER A 24 -5.25 -6.79 10.71
C SER A 24 -5.67 -5.84 9.59
N GLU A 25 -6.05 -6.39 8.43
CA GLU A 25 -6.64 -5.58 7.34
C GLU A 25 -7.90 -4.82 7.81
N GLN A 26 -8.68 -5.39 8.74
CA GLN A 26 -9.87 -4.76 9.29
C GLN A 26 -9.53 -3.61 10.20
N ASP A 27 -8.53 -3.77 11.07
CA ASP A 27 -8.12 -2.73 12.01
C ASP A 27 -7.56 -1.53 11.24
N ILE A 28 -6.73 -1.78 10.22
CA ILE A 28 -6.17 -0.74 9.36
C ILE A 28 -7.28 -0.03 8.58
N ALA A 29 -8.19 -0.77 7.94
CA ALA A 29 -9.30 -0.17 7.22
C ALA A 29 -10.19 0.67 8.14
N SER A 30 -10.48 0.19 9.35
CA SER A 30 -11.31 0.92 10.32
C SER A 30 -10.60 2.16 10.84
N MET A 31 -9.30 2.08 11.15
CA MET A 31 -8.48 3.23 11.54
C MET A 31 -8.47 4.29 10.45
N VAL A 32 -8.11 3.90 9.22
CA VAL A 32 -8.02 4.83 8.10
C VAL A 32 -9.38 5.48 7.83
N ALA A 33 -10.47 4.70 7.82
CA ALA A 33 -11.81 5.18 7.52
C ALA A 33 -12.47 6.00 8.61
N THR A 34 -11.92 6.08 9.83
CA THR A 34 -12.54 6.82 10.94
C THR A 34 -11.66 7.94 11.47
N THR A 35 -10.45 8.10 10.94
CA THR A 35 -9.48 9.08 11.42
C THR A 35 -8.98 9.96 10.29
N LEU A 36 -8.95 11.26 10.54
CA LEU A 36 -8.23 12.23 9.72
C LEU A 36 -6.87 12.51 10.33
N ARG A 37 -5.85 12.66 9.48
CA ARG A 37 -4.52 13.07 9.94
C ARG A 37 -4.48 14.57 10.13
N THR A 38 -3.81 15.01 11.19
CA THR A 38 -3.62 16.43 11.50
C THR A 38 -2.37 16.98 10.81
N PRO A 39 -2.23 18.31 10.69
CA PRO A 39 -0.99 18.93 10.19
C PRO A 39 0.27 18.49 10.94
N ALA A 40 0.19 18.28 12.25
CA ALA A 40 1.32 17.79 13.06
C ALA A 40 1.71 16.35 12.71
N GLN A 41 0.72 15.51 12.33
CA GLN A 41 0.93 14.11 11.94
C GLN A 41 1.39 13.96 10.48
N GLY A 42 1.11 14.94 9.61
CA GLY A 42 1.47 14.91 8.20
C GLY A 42 0.92 13.68 7.45
N VAL A 43 1.67 13.19 6.46
CA VAL A 43 1.30 12.00 5.67
C VAL A 43 1.51 10.71 6.45
N GLY A 44 0.46 9.89 6.52
CA GLY A 44 0.50 8.53 7.06
C GLY A 44 0.65 7.54 5.92
N LEU A 45 1.90 7.28 5.52
CA LEU A 45 2.20 6.31 4.47
C LEU A 45 2.00 4.88 5.00
N ILE A 46 1.14 4.12 4.34
CA ILE A 46 0.89 2.71 4.59
C ILE A 46 1.49 1.92 3.44
N ILE A 47 2.44 1.05 3.75
CA ILE A 47 3.08 0.15 2.79
C ILE A 47 2.73 -1.28 3.20
N THR A 48 2.45 -2.12 2.19
CA THR A 48 2.25 -3.55 2.40
C THR A 48 3.41 -4.34 1.76
N PRO A 49 4.61 -4.34 2.38
CA PRO A 49 5.77 -5.04 1.84
C PRO A 49 5.48 -6.50 1.54
N ASN A 50 5.83 -6.92 0.33
CA ASN A 50 5.90 -8.32 -0.06
C ASN A 50 7.36 -8.73 -0.35
N ILE A 51 7.60 -9.98 -0.74
CA ILE A 51 8.96 -10.46 -1.04
C ILE A 51 9.70 -9.60 -2.08
N GLN A 52 8.98 -9.00 -3.03
CA GLN A 52 9.58 -8.11 -4.03
C GLN A 52 10.09 -6.84 -3.36
N HIS A 53 9.29 -6.22 -2.48
CA HIS A 53 9.74 -5.06 -1.71
C HIS A 53 10.99 -5.38 -0.90
N ILE A 54 10.96 -6.46 -0.11
CA ILE A 54 12.08 -6.87 0.73
C ILE A 54 13.34 -7.12 -0.11
N SER A 55 13.20 -7.75 -1.28
CA SER A 55 14.32 -8.01 -2.19
C SER A 55 14.95 -6.72 -2.76
N LEU A 56 14.17 -5.64 -2.86
CA LEU A 56 14.58 -4.36 -3.43
C LEU A 56 15.19 -3.40 -2.38
N LEU A 57 14.88 -3.56 -1.09
CA LEU A 57 15.32 -2.63 -0.02
C LEU A 57 16.82 -2.32 -0.06
N ARG A 58 17.66 -3.33 -0.36
CA ARG A 58 19.12 -3.17 -0.41
C ARG A 58 19.60 -2.33 -1.59
N GLN A 59 18.94 -2.47 -2.73
CA GLN A 59 19.38 -1.87 -3.99
C GLN A 59 18.69 -0.53 -4.23
N ASN A 60 17.71 -0.18 -3.41
CA ASN A 60 16.90 1.02 -3.55
C ASN A 60 16.84 1.78 -2.23
N PRO A 61 17.80 2.68 -1.96
CA PRO A 61 17.83 3.49 -0.75
C PRO A 61 16.57 4.34 -0.57
N ALA A 62 15.98 4.84 -1.66
CA ALA A 62 14.75 5.63 -1.59
C ALA A 62 13.57 4.80 -1.08
N LEU A 63 13.42 3.56 -1.54
CA LEU A 63 12.41 2.65 -1.00
C LEU A 63 12.66 2.33 0.49
N LEU A 64 13.93 2.11 0.88
CA LEU A 64 14.26 1.86 2.27
C LEU A 64 13.89 3.05 3.17
N GLN A 65 14.16 4.28 2.73
CA GLN A 65 13.75 5.49 3.46
C GLN A 65 12.23 5.59 3.55
N ALA A 66 11.51 5.37 2.45
CA ALA A 66 10.05 5.34 2.46
C ALA A 66 9.49 4.33 3.46
N CYS A 67 10.09 3.13 3.55
CA CYS A 67 9.70 2.13 4.55
C CYS A 67 9.99 2.59 5.98
N LYS A 68 11.15 3.23 6.24
CA LYS A 68 11.50 3.72 7.58
C LYS A 68 10.60 4.86 8.05
N HIS A 69 10.13 5.71 7.14
CA HIS A 69 9.21 6.81 7.44
C HIS A 69 7.74 6.42 7.36
N ALA A 70 7.42 5.18 7.00
CA ALA A 70 6.05 4.71 6.89
C ALA A 70 5.37 4.77 8.26
N ALA A 71 4.11 5.20 8.29
CA ALA A 71 3.30 5.14 9.50
C ALA A 71 2.92 3.69 9.83
N LEU A 72 2.79 2.84 8.80
CA LEU A 72 2.50 1.42 8.94
C LEU A 72 3.22 0.61 7.85
N LEU A 73 3.93 -0.43 8.27
CA LEU A 73 4.38 -1.52 7.42
C LEU A 73 3.59 -2.78 7.77
N THR A 74 3.00 -3.46 6.78
CA THR A 74 2.27 -4.71 7.02
C THR A 74 2.99 -5.92 6.44
N CYS A 75 2.54 -7.13 6.79
CA CYS A 75 3.05 -8.36 6.20
C CYS A 75 2.21 -8.77 4.98
N ASP A 76 2.60 -8.35 3.78
CA ASP A 76 1.97 -8.80 2.54
C ASP A 76 2.63 -10.09 2.01
N GLY A 77 1.82 -11.14 1.87
CA GLY A 77 2.24 -12.43 1.36
C GLY A 77 2.68 -13.44 2.43
N PHE A 78 2.46 -14.71 2.10
CA PHE A 78 2.76 -15.84 2.99
C PHE A 78 4.24 -16.00 3.35
N PRO A 79 5.23 -15.84 2.45
CA PRO A 79 6.64 -16.01 2.84
C PRO A 79 7.06 -15.04 3.95
N LEU A 80 6.57 -13.81 3.90
CA LEU A 80 6.85 -12.79 4.90
C LEU A 80 6.16 -13.11 6.23
N TYR A 81 4.89 -13.50 6.18
CA TYR A 81 4.12 -13.93 7.35
C TYR A 81 4.73 -15.17 8.03
N TYR A 82 5.10 -16.20 7.28
CA TYR A 82 5.71 -17.41 7.84
C TYR A 82 7.10 -17.14 8.40
N TYR A 83 7.87 -16.24 7.78
CA TYR A 83 9.14 -15.81 8.34
C TYR A 83 8.95 -15.12 9.71
N ALA A 84 7.98 -14.20 9.83
CA ALA A 84 7.62 -13.58 11.10
C ALA A 84 7.17 -14.61 12.15
N LYS A 85 6.34 -15.59 11.76
CA LYS A 85 5.94 -16.69 12.66
C LYS A 85 7.11 -17.55 13.12
N TRP A 86 8.04 -17.88 12.22
CA TRP A 86 9.24 -18.64 12.58
C TRP A 86 10.16 -17.86 13.52
N ARG A 87 10.19 -16.53 13.40
CA ARG A 87 10.87 -15.62 14.33
C ARG A 87 10.18 -15.51 15.70
N GLY A 88 8.95 -16.04 15.85
CA GLY A 88 8.15 -15.90 17.07
C GLY A 88 7.39 -14.58 17.19
N GLU A 89 7.32 -13.80 16.10
CA GLU A 89 6.71 -12.47 16.12
C GLU A 89 5.17 -12.53 16.10
N PRO A 90 4.48 -11.53 16.67
CA PRO A 90 3.02 -11.50 16.82
C PRO A 90 2.25 -11.14 15.53
N ALA A 91 2.71 -11.63 14.37
CA ALA A 91 2.01 -11.42 13.10
C ALA A 91 0.62 -12.08 13.14
N GLN A 92 -0.45 -11.31 12.96
CA GLN A 92 -1.83 -11.82 13.03
C GLN A 92 -2.28 -12.54 11.75
N GLY A 93 -1.57 -12.37 10.64
CA GLY A 93 -1.91 -12.99 9.37
C GLY A 93 -1.23 -12.30 8.19
N ARG A 94 -1.63 -12.71 6.99
CA ARG A 94 -1.33 -11.99 5.75
C ARG A 94 -2.21 -10.74 5.70
N VAL A 95 -1.59 -9.57 5.52
CA VAL A 95 -2.27 -8.27 5.44
C VAL A 95 -1.92 -7.62 4.12
N THR A 96 -2.88 -7.60 3.20
CA THR A 96 -2.69 -7.12 1.83
C THR A 96 -3.28 -5.73 1.60
N GLY A 97 -2.64 -4.96 0.73
CA GLY A 97 -3.18 -3.67 0.28
C GLY A 97 -4.56 -3.81 -0.37
N ARG A 98 -4.77 -4.87 -1.16
CA ARG A 98 -6.07 -5.20 -1.76
C ARG A 98 -7.15 -5.44 -0.70
N GLY A 99 -6.85 -6.22 0.34
CA GLY A 99 -7.81 -6.55 1.39
C GLY A 99 -8.21 -5.32 2.22
N ILE A 100 -7.25 -4.46 2.56
CA ILE A 100 -7.51 -3.17 3.21
C ILE A 100 -8.47 -2.33 2.35
N VAL A 101 -8.18 -2.17 1.06
CA VAL A 101 -9.02 -1.36 0.16
C VAL A 101 -10.39 -1.98 -0.05
N ALA A 102 -10.49 -3.30 -0.23
CA ALA A 102 -11.76 -3.99 -0.34
C ALA A 102 -12.67 -3.71 0.88
N LYS A 103 -12.09 -3.67 2.08
CA LYS A 103 -12.81 -3.34 3.32
C LYS A 103 -13.22 -1.87 3.40
N LEU A 104 -12.38 -0.95 2.90
CA LEU A 104 -12.70 0.48 2.81
C LEU A 104 -13.86 0.74 1.84
N ILE A 105 -13.77 0.23 0.61
CA ILE A 105 -14.78 0.47 -0.43
C ILE A 105 -16.12 -0.24 -0.15
N ALA A 106 -16.10 -1.31 0.66
CA ALA A 106 -17.32 -1.98 1.12
C ALA A 106 -18.09 -1.16 2.16
N GLN A 107 -17.47 -0.12 2.75
CA GLN A 107 -18.08 0.74 3.76
C GLN A 107 -18.00 2.22 3.34
N PRO A 108 -18.58 2.61 2.18
CA PRO A 108 -18.42 3.96 1.63
C PRO A 108 -18.99 5.06 2.54
N ALA A 109 -19.96 4.74 3.39
CA ALA A 109 -20.50 5.67 4.38
C ALA A 109 -19.43 6.17 5.36
N LEU A 110 -18.47 5.33 5.75
CA LEU A 110 -17.35 5.75 6.60
C LEU A 110 -16.41 6.70 5.86
N LEU A 111 -16.37 6.65 4.53
CA LEU A 111 -15.50 7.51 3.73
C LEU A 111 -16.07 8.91 3.47
N ALA A 112 -17.31 9.18 3.91
CA ALA A 112 -18.01 10.43 3.63
C ALA A 112 -17.32 11.68 4.20
N HIS A 113 -16.47 11.56 5.21
CA HIS A 113 -15.69 12.69 5.73
C HIS A 113 -14.33 12.87 5.04
N HIS A 114 -13.90 11.89 4.23
CA HIS A 114 -12.67 12.01 3.47
C HIS A 114 -12.88 12.77 2.16
N ARG A 115 -11.78 13.37 1.69
CA ARG A 115 -11.56 13.78 0.30
C ARG A 115 -10.62 12.75 -0.32
N LEU A 116 -11.11 12.00 -1.29
CA LEU A 116 -10.44 10.86 -1.91
C LEU A 116 -9.64 11.31 -3.13
N PHE A 117 -8.40 10.87 -3.24
CA PHE A 117 -7.64 11.03 -4.47
C PHE A 117 -7.09 9.69 -4.92
N MET A 118 -7.31 9.34 -6.19
CA MET A 118 -6.86 8.07 -6.75
C MET A 118 -5.91 8.31 -7.92
N VAL A 119 -4.65 7.87 -7.77
CA VAL A 119 -3.68 7.84 -8.87
C VAL A 119 -3.80 6.48 -9.54
N LEU A 120 -4.29 6.48 -10.78
CA LEU A 120 -4.73 5.29 -11.52
C LEU A 120 -3.89 5.09 -12.78
N ASP A 121 -4.03 3.94 -13.42
CA ASP A 121 -3.21 3.53 -14.57
C ASP A 121 -3.83 3.83 -15.94
N SER A 122 -5.14 4.14 -16.00
CA SER A 122 -5.84 4.38 -17.26
C SER A 122 -7.15 5.16 -17.07
N ASP A 123 -7.65 5.76 -18.15
CA ASP A 123 -8.96 6.43 -18.13
C ASP A 123 -10.11 5.45 -17.87
N GLN A 124 -9.95 4.17 -18.22
CA GLN A 124 -10.95 3.15 -17.93
C GLN A 124 -11.12 2.96 -16.42
N THR A 125 -10.02 2.93 -15.68
CA THR A 125 -10.06 2.72 -14.23
C THR A 125 -10.53 3.98 -13.51
N VAL A 126 -10.24 5.16 -14.06
CA VAL A 126 -10.85 6.44 -13.63
C VAL A 126 -12.37 6.41 -13.76
N ARG A 127 -12.91 5.95 -14.90
CA ARG A 127 -14.36 5.84 -15.09
C ARG A 127 -15.01 4.96 -14.02
N ILE A 128 -14.43 3.78 -13.77
CA ILE A 128 -14.95 2.85 -12.76
C ILE A 128 -14.91 3.45 -11.35
N ALA A 129 -13.84 4.14 -10.98
CA ALA A 129 -13.73 4.81 -9.70
C ALA A 129 -14.79 5.93 -9.54
N ARG A 130 -15.01 6.72 -10.60
CA ARG A 130 -16.04 7.76 -10.63
C ARG A 130 -17.45 7.19 -10.57
N ASP A 131 -17.74 6.10 -11.28
CA ASP A 131 -19.04 5.42 -11.24
C ASP A 131 -19.32 4.83 -9.85
N TRP A 132 -18.30 4.27 -9.20
CA TRP A 132 -18.41 3.84 -7.81
C TRP A 132 -18.69 5.03 -6.88
N ALA A 133 -17.93 6.12 -6.99
CA ALA A 133 -18.15 7.30 -6.16
C ALA A 133 -19.54 7.93 -6.36
N ALA A 134 -20.02 8.01 -7.61
CA ALA A 134 -21.34 8.53 -7.92
C ALA A 134 -22.46 7.69 -7.29
N ARG A 135 -22.37 6.35 -7.38
CA ARG A 135 -23.35 5.43 -6.76
C ARG A 135 -23.39 5.53 -5.23
N HIS A 136 -22.33 6.03 -4.61
CA HIS A 136 -22.20 6.12 -3.16
C HIS A 136 -22.22 7.55 -2.60
N GLY A 137 -22.56 8.55 -3.43
CA GLY A 137 -22.64 9.95 -2.97
C GLY A 137 -21.29 10.58 -2.61
N LEU A 138 -20.22 10.14 -3.28
CA LEU A 138 -18.83 10.61 -3.08
C LEU A 138 -18.26 11.33 -4.32
N ALA A 139 -19.10 11.63 -5.33
CA ALA A 139 -18.64 12.19 -6.61
C ALA A 139 -17.97 13.57 -6.46
N ASP A 140 -18.42 14.39 -5.52
CA ASP A 140 -17.86 15.70 -5.19
C ASP A 140 -16.60 15.64 -4.31
N ARG A 141 -16.25 14.43 -3.84
CA ARG A 141 -15.13 14.16 -2.92
C ARG A 141 -13.99 13.39 -3.56
N LEU A 142 -14.22 12.79 -4.73
CA LEU A 142 -13.24 12.01 -5.46
C LEU A 142 -12.63 12.84 -6.60
N ASP A 143 -11.30 12.91 -6.62
CA ASP A 143 -10.55 13.28 -7.82
C ASP A 143 -9.58 12.14 -8.21
N CYS A 144 -9.23 12.10 -9.49
CA CYS A 144 -8.35 11.06 -10.03
C CYS A 144 -7.29 11.67 -10.95
N ALA A 145 -6.11 11.04 -11.00
CA ALA A 145 -5.08 11.35 -11.98
C ALA A 145 -4.56 10.08 -12.63
N VAL A 146 -4.28 10.15 -13.93
CA VAL A 146 -3.56 9.11 -14.68
C VAL A 146 -2.23 9.71 -15.09
N PRO A 147 -1.15 9.47 -14.35
CA PRO A 147 0.14 10.02 -14.70
C PRO A 147 0.65 9.38 -16.00
N ALA A 148 1.32 10.19 -16.81
CA ALA A 148 1.89 9.71 -18.06
C ALA A 148 2.94 8.61 -17.82
N MET A 149 3.13 7.75 -18.82
CA MET A 149 4.14 6.69 -18.76
C MET A 149 5.53 7.28 -18.47
N GLY A 150 6.19 6.76 -17.44
CA GLY A 150 7.50 7.24 -17.01
C GLY A 150 7.48 8.55 -16.21
N PHE A 151 6.33 8.96 -15.64
CA PHE A 151 6.26 10.15 -14.77
C PHE A 151 7.28 10.12 -13.64
N ASP A 152 7.65 8.93 -13.15
CA ASP A 152 8.66 8.69 -12.12
C ASP A 152 10.08 9.11 -12.54
N LYS A 153 10.30 9.35 -13.83
CA LYS A 153 11.58 9.85 -14.39
C LYS A 153 11.58 11.35 -14.61
N ARG A 154 10.46 12.04 -14.41
CA ARG A 154 10.28 13.46 -14.70
C ARG A 154 9.89 14.19 -13.42
N PRO A 155 10.85 14.83 -12.71
CA PRO A 155 10.57 15.53 -11.45
C PRO A 155 9.44 16.56 -11.54
N ALA A 156 9.33 17.26 -12.68
CA ALA A 156 8.26 18.23 -12.91
C ALA A 156 6.86 17.58 -12.90
N ASP A 157 6.70 16.39 -13.48
CA ASP A 157 5.41 15.67 -13.48
C ASP A 157 5.04 15.20 -12.08
N MET A 158 6.01 14.68 -11.34
CA MET A 158 5.79 14.24 -9.96
C MET A 158 5.40 15.43 -9.07
N GLU A 159 6.10 16.56 -9.19
CA GLU A 159 5.76 17.76 -8.43
C GLU A 159 4.37 18.30 -8.83
N ALA A 160 4.04 18.31 -10.12
CA ALA A 160 2.71 18.72 -10.60
C ALA A 160 1.60 17.82 -10.02
N LEU A 161 1.82 16.51 -9.98
CA LEU A 161 0.90 15.55 -9.36
C LEU A 161 0.76 15.81 -7.86
N ALA A 162 1.86 16.00 -7.14
CA ALA A 162 1.83 16.31 -5.70
C ALA A 162 1.05 17.61 -5.42
N ARG A 163 1.26 18.65 -6.22
CA ARG A 163 0.52 19.92 -6.14
C ARG A 163 -0.95 19.77 -6.51
N GLN A 164 -1.31 18.87 -7.42
CA GLN A 164 -2.71 18.56 -7.72
C GLN A 164 -3.39 17.90 -6.51
N ILE A 165 -2.75 16.88 -5.92
CA ILE A 165 -3.24 16.18 -4.71
C ILE A 165 -3.42 17.16 -3.54
N ALA A 166 -2.47 18.09 -3.37
CA ALA A 166 -2.51 19.13 -2.34
C ALA A 166 -3.64 20.14 -2.55
N ARG A 167 -3.80 20.65 -3.78
CA ARG A 167 -4.90 21.57 -4.14
C ARG A 167 -6.28 20.94 -3.93
N HIS A 168 -6.41 19.64 -4.16
CA HIS A 168 -7.64 18.91 -3.90
C HIS A 168 -7.98 18.84 -2.40
N GLY A 169 -7.03 19.06 -1.48
CA GLY A 169 -7.25 18.91 -0.04
C GLY A 169 -7.44 17.44 0.37
N THR A 170 -6.75 16.54 -0.31
CA THR A 170 -6.86 15.09 -0.14
C THR A 170 -6.61 14.68 1.30
N THR A 171 -7.46 13.81 1.86
CA THR A 171 -7.26 13.21 3.19
C THR A 171 -7.05 11.70 3.13
N LEU A 172 -7.41 11.08 2.02
CA LEU A 172 -7.18 9.67 1.74
C LEU A 172 -6.71 9.50 0.29
N LEU A 173 -5.44 9.14 0.13
CA LEU A 173 -4.75 8.98 -1.14
C LEU A 173 -4.56 7.50 -1.44
N PHE A 174 -4.99 7.06 -2.62
CA PHE A 174 -4.71 5.73 -3.14
C PHE A 174 -3.73 5.82 -4.31
N MET A 175 -2.58 5.13 -4.18
CA MET A 175 -1.53 5.12 -5.21
C MET A 175 -1.53 3.78 -5.97
N GLY A 176 -2.09 3.80 -7.18
CA GLY A 176 -2.23 2.62 -8.06
C GLY A 176 -1.09 2.40 -9.06
N VAL A 177 -0.07 3.26 -9.09
CA VAL A 177 1.04 3.23 -10.07
C VAL A 177 2.10 2.14 -9.82
N GLY A 178 1.98 1.42 -8.70
CA GLY A 178 2.75 0.22 -8.38
C GLY A 178 4.06 0.46 -7.64
N ALA A 179 4.56 -0.60 -7.01
CA ALA A 179 5.79 -0.58 -6.24
C ALA A 179 7.05 -0.66 -7.12
N PRO A 180 8.15 0.03 -6.76
CA PRO A 180 8.33 0.89 -5.58
C PRO A 180 7.97 2.37 -5.81
N ARG A 181 7.33 2.70 -6.95
CA ARG A 181 7.13 4.08 -7.39
C ARG A 181 6.18 4.84 -6.49
N SER A 182 5.08 4.19 -6.08
CA SER A 182 4.08 4.76 -5.19
C SER A 182 4.69 5.20 -3.85
N GLU A 183 5.46 4.30 -3.23
CA GLU A 183 6.06 4.48 -1.92
C GLU A 183 7.10 5.60 -1.94
N ILE A 184 7.97 5.57 -2.95
CA ILE A 184 9.02 6.60 -3.14
C ILE A 184 8.38 7.96 -3.41
N PHE A 185 7.37 8.03 -4.27
CA PHE A 185 6.67 9.28 -4.58
C PHE A 185 6.07 9.90 -3.31
N VAL A 186 5.32 9.12 -2.53
CA VAL A 186 4.65 9.63 -1.33
C VAL A 186 5.67 10.11 -0.30
N ASP A 187 6.76 9.36 -0.10
CA ASP A 187 7.79 9.78 0.86
C ASP A 187 8.55 11.02 0.39
N GLN A 188 8.98 11.06 -0.88
CA GLN A 188 9.71 12.17 -1.46
C GLN A 188 8.91 13.48 -1.45
N TYR A 189 7.60 13.42 -1.70
CA TYR A 189 6.73 14.59 -1.79
C TYR A 189 5.89 14.83 -0.53
N ARG A 190 6.21 14.15 0.58
CA ARG A 190 5.51 14.30 1.87
C ARG A 190 5.31 15.75 2.31
N ALA A 191 6.28 16.62 2.05
CA ALA A 191 6.23 18.04 2.44
C ALA A 191 5.24 18.87 1.61
N ILE A 192 4.91 18.43 0.39
CA ILE A 192 3.93 19.09 -0.49
C ILE A 192 2.54 18.48 -0.28
N LEU A 193 2.48 17.18 0.00
CA LEU A 193 1.23 16.47 0.22
C LEU A 193 0.51 17.00 1.47
N PRO A 194 -0.83 17.07 1.43
CA PRO A 194 -1.61 17.46 2.59
C PRO A 194 -1.57 16.33 3.65
N PRO A 195 -1.94 16.60 4.91
CA PRO A 195 -2.10 15.56 5.91
C PRO A 195 -3.15 14.53 5.48
N CYS A 196 -2.69 13.34 5.11
CA CYS A 196 -3.55 12.30 4.57
C CYS A 196 -3.03 10.90 4.89
N TRP A 197 -3.94 9.93 4.95
CA TRP A 197 -3.57 8.53 4.82
C TRP A 197 -3.22 8.25 3.36
N ALA A 198 -2.06 7.65 3.10
CA ALA A 198 -1.60 7.31 1.75
C ALA A 198 -1.36 5.80 1.63
N LEU A 199 -2.19 5.13 0.84
CA LEU A 199 -2.12 3.68 0.64
C LEU A 199 -1.46 3.37 -0.70
N CYS A 200 -0.28 2.76 -0.66
CA CYS A 200 0.46 2.31 -1.84
C CYS A 200 0.12 0.85 -2.15
N ILE A 201 -0.80 0.63 -3.09
CA ILE A 201 -1.44 -0.68 -3.30
C ILE A 201 -1.37 -1.18 -4.74
N GLY A 202 -0.81 -0.38 -5.66
CA GLY A 202 -0.69 -0.74 -7.07
C GLY A 202 -2.01 -1.21 -7.67
N GLN A 203 -1.98 -2.33 -8.38
CA GLN A 203 -3.16 -2.93 -9.01
C GLN A 203 -4.20 -3.47 -8.01
N GLY A 204 -3.91 -3.52 -6.70
CA GLY A 204 -4.87 -3.95 -5.67
C GLY A 204 -6.16 -3.13 -5.70
N LEU A 205 -6.08 -1.85 -6.07
CA LEU A 205 -7.22 -0.96 -6.24
C LEU A 205 -8.17 -1.43 -7.35
N LEU A 206 -7.61 -1.86 -8.49
CA LEU A 206 -8.37 -2.33 -9.65
C LEU A 206 -9.09 -3.65 -9.36
N ILE A 207 -8.42 -4.54 -8.62
CA ILE A 207 -9.02 -5.80 -8.20
C ILE A 207 -10.16 -5.53 -7.19
N ALA A 208 -9.98 -4.56 -6.28
CA ALA A 208 -11.00 -4.21 -5.32
C ALA A 208 -12.27 -3.63 -5.99
N PHE A 209 -12.11 -2.83 -7.04
CA PHE A 209 -13.22 -2.36 -7.88
C PHE A 209 -13.82 -3.43 -8.81
N GLY A 210 -13.30 -4.66 -8.80
CA GLY A 210 -13.77 -5.75 -9.66
C GLY A 210 -13.38 -5.59 -11.13
N CYS A 211 -12.42 -4.72 -11.45
CA CYS A 211 -11.95 -4.49 -12.83
C CYS A 211 -11.13 -5.66 -13.38
N VAL A 212 -10.54 -6.46 -12.49
CA VAL A 212 -9.76 -7.64 -12.81
C VAL A 212 -10.43 -8.84 -12.15
N PRO A 213 -10.60 -9.98 -12.84
CA PRO A 213 -11.15 -11.18 -12.23
C PRO A 213 -10.37 -11.53 -10.96
N THR A 214 -11.05 -11.52 -9.82
CA THR A 214 -10.49 -12.09 -8.59
C THR A 214 -10.31 -13.60 -8.82
N PRO A 215 -9.13 -14.18 -8.52
CA PRO A 215 -8.99 -15.63 -8.50
C PRO A 215 -10.08 -16.21 -7.58
N HIS A 216 -10.67 -17.33 -7.96
CA HIS A 216 -11.72 -17.98 -7.15
C HIS A 216 -11.27 -18.07 -5.69
N ARG A 217 -12.14 -17.85 -4.69
CA ARG A 217 -11.77 -17.82 -3.26
C ARG A 217 -10.91 -19.02 -2.83
N LEU A 218 -11.10 -20.17 -3.48
CA LEU A 218 -10.28 -21.38 -3.30
C LEU A 218 -8.84 -21.19 -3.78
N VAL A 219 -8.56 -20.49 -4.89
CA VAL A 219 -7.21 -20.18 -5.39
C VAL A 219 -6.48 -19.18 -4.47
N GLU A 220 -7.22 -18.24 -3.88
CA GLU A 220 -6.68 -17.34 -2.84
C GLU A 220 -6.42 -18.08 -1.52
N HIS A 221 -7.27 -19.06 -1.18
CA HIS A 221 -7.13 -19.91 0.03
C HIS A 221 -6.03 -20.97 -0.11
N PHE A 222 -5.87 -21.56 -1.30
CA PHE A 222 -4.83 -22.54 -1.64
C PHE A 222 -3.54 -21.88 -2.15
N ASN A 223 -3.49 -20.54 -2.22
CA ASN A 223 -2.30 -19.77 -2.58
C ASN A 223 -1.69 -20.16 -3.95
N LEU A 224 -2.53 -20.60 -4.89
CA LEU A 224 -2.11 -20.99 -6.24
C LEU A 224 -2.11 -19.81 -7.20
N GLU A 225 -2.34 -18.56 -6.76
CA GLU A 225 -2.29 -17.40 -7.65
C GLU A 225 -0.88 -17.18 -8.22
N TRP A 226 0.18 -17.48 -7.44
CA TRP A 226 1.55 -17.49 -8.00
C TRP A 226 1.68 -18.57 -9.07
N LEU A 227 1.10 -19.76 -8.83
CA LEU A 227 1.28 -20.91 -9.71
C LEU A 227 0.48 -20.70 -11.00
N TRP A 228 -0.72 -20.15 -10.89
CA TRP A 228 -1.58 -19.73 -11.97
C TRP A 228 -0.94 -18.65 -12.84
N ARG A 229 -0.32 -17.61 -12.25
CA ARG A 229 0.40 -16.56 -13.00
C ARG A 229 1.70 -17.08 -13.63
N ILE A 230 2.41 -18.01 -12.97
CA ILE A 230 3.57 -18.70 -13.56
C ILE A 230 3.14 -19.58 -14.74
N VAL A 231 1.99 -20.25 -14.66
CA VAL A 231 1.44 -21.06 -15.76
C VAL A 231 1.00 -20.18 -16.93
N LEU A 232 0.47 -18.97 -16.67
CA LEU A 232 0.03 -18.03 -17.71
C LEU A 232 1.18 -17.29 -18.41
N GLU A 233 2.26 -16.92 -17.72
CA GLU A 233 3.41 -16.23 -18.33
C GLU A 233 4.79 -16.74 -17.80
N PRO A 234 5.15 -18.01 -18.04
CA PRO A 234 6.29 -18.66 -17.39
C PRO A 234 7.63 -17.98 -17.67
N LYS A 235 7.88 -17.55 -18.92
CA LYS A 235 9.16 -16.92 -19.30
C LYS A 235 9.36 -15.52 -18.69
N ARG A 236 8.29 -14.74 -18.52
CA ARG A 236 8.38 -13.36 -17.97
C ARG A 236 8.38 -13.36 -16.44
N MET A 237 7.63 -14.28 -15.82
CA MET A 237 7.50 -14.34 -14.36
C MET A 237 8.66 -15.08 -13.68
N PHE A 238 9.21 -16.14 -14.29
CA PHE A 238 10.22 -16.98 -13.63
C PHE A 238 11.49 -16.20 -13.23
N GLY A 239 12.04 -15.39 -14.15
CA GLY A 239 13.25 -14.59 -13.86
C GLY A 239 13.03 -13.56 -12.75
N ARG A 240 11.90 -12.85 -12.79
CA ARG A 240 11.57 -11.82 -11.78
C ARG A 240 11.26 -12.43 -10.41
N TYR A 241 10.55 -13.56 -10.36
CA TYR A 241 10.28 -14.27 -9.10
C TYR A 241 11.54 -14.93 -8.53
N ALA A 242 12.38 -15.55 -9.34
CA ALA A 242 13.64 -16.15 -8.88
C ALA A 242 14.59 -15.09 -8.30
N CYS A 243 14.71 -13.94 -8.96
CA CYS A 243 15.48 -12.81 -8.43
C CYS A 243 14.92 -12.27 -7.12
N SER A 244 13.58 -12.11 -7.03
CA SER A 244 12.92 -11.65 -5.80
C SER A 244 13.08 -12.65 -4.66
N ALA A 245 12.93 -13.95 -4.95
CA ALA A 245 13.09 -15.04 -3.98
C ALA A 245 14.54 -15.12 -3.46
N ARG A 246 15.54 -15.05 -4.35
CA ARG A 246 16.95 -15.00 -3.96
C ARG A 246 17.26 -13.79 -3.10
N GLY A 247 16.77 -12.61 -3.51
CA GLY A 247 16.93 -11.38 -2.74
C GLY A 247 16.29 -11.46 -1.36
N PHE A 248 15.09 -12.06 -1.27
CA PHE A 248 14.38 -12.30 -0.02
C PHE A 248 15.13 -13.29 0.89
N ILE A 249 15.62 -14.42 0.37
CA ILE A 249 16.41 -15.38 1.15
C ILE A 249 17.69 -14.72 1.69
N CYS A 250 18.40 -13.95 0.87
CA CYS A 250 19.57 -13.20 1.34
C CYS A 250 19.22 -12.19 2.43
N ALA A 251 18.04 -11.55 2.35
CA ALA A 251 17.55 -10.64 3.39
C ALA A 251 17.24 -11.40 4.68
N VAL A 252 16.60 -12.56 4.60
CA VAL A 252 16.31 -13.45 5.74
C VAL A 252 17.59 -13.90 6.43
N ILE A 253 18.56 -14.42 5.69
CA ILE A 253 19.84 -14.86 6.27
C ILE A 253 20.51 -13.71 7.02
N ARG A 254 20.50 -12.49 6.47
CA ARG A 254 21.10 -11.34 7.16
C ARG A 254 20.34 -10.97 8.42
N ASP A 255 19.01 -10.91 8.34
CA ASP A 255 18.14 -10.54 9.45
C ASP A 255 18.27 -11.53 10.64
N LEU A 256 18.62 -12.78 10.35
CA LEU A 256 19.00 -13.76 11.37
C LEU A 256 20.40 -13.52 11.96
N VAL A 257 21.35 -13.08 11.14
CA VAL A 257 22.74 -12.82 11.56
C VAL A 257 22.87 -11.53 12.36
N HIS A 258 22.07 -10.50 12.07
CA HIS A 258 22.09 -9.20 12.76
C HIS A 258 21.10 -9.17 13.93
N ARG A 259 20.93 -10.30 14.61
CA ARG A 259 19.99 -10.48 15.74
C ARG A 259 20.57 -10.00 17.09
N ASP A 260 21.80 -9.47 17.07
CA ASP A 260 22.51 -8.92 18.22
C ASP A 260 22.58 -7.38 18.16
#